data_AF-A0AAP5H2X8-F1
#
_entry.id   AF-A0AAP5H2X8-F1
#
_cell.length_a   1.000
_cell.length_b   1.000
_cell.length_c   1.000
_cell.angle_alpha   90.00
_cell.angle_beta   90.00
_cell.angle_gamma   90.00
#
_symmetry.space_group_name_H-M   'P 1'
#
loop_
_entity.id
_entity.type
_entity.pdbx_description
1 polymer ?
#
loop_
_entity_poly.entity_id
_entity_poly.type
_entity_poly.pdbx_seq_one_letter_code
_entity_poly.pdbx_strand_id
1 'polypeptide(L)'
;MSNKRCTIMIAVASMLLLICMFLLYKTVQENQRYEKFISTQLSESLSSLVTAIVANDEILQQYNLSEGDNLLPEHATNLCANFTTVSTKYNHLLNAALHLNKVNNADINPVLGNVAQDITFFLARSVIGNDLLGDCSLIETTISLDAVQSQKIAEIRELNNQWSGVVKKYVPEATSRGVSDVDWNDMINNTMWIQLLEELSVDVGQLGINHFFY
;
A
#
# COMPACT_ATOMS: atom_id res chain seq x y z
N MET A 1 -16.90 67.29 14.44
CA MET A 1 -16.53 66.02 15.10
C MET A 1 -16.98 64.76 14.35
N SER A 2 -18.02 64.80 13.51
CA SER A 2 -18.53 63.64 12.75
C SER A 2 -17.51 63.02 11.77
N ASN A 3 -16.84 63.83 10.93
CA ASN A 3 -15.89 63.31 9.92
C ASN A 3 -14.70 62.54 10.51
N LYS A 4 -14.11 63.02 11.62
CA LYS A 4 -12.96 62.33 12.25
C LYS A 4 -13.35 60.94 12.77
N ARG A 5 -14.55 60.78 13.31
CA ARG A 5 -15.07 59.48 13.80
C ARG A 5 -15.34 58.52 12.64
N CYS A 6 -15.85 59.03 11.52
CA CYS A 6 -16.07 58.25 10.30
C CYS A 6 -14.74 57.73 9.71
N THR A 7 -13.71 58.58 9.60
CA THR A 7 -12.39 58.17 9.10
C THR A 7 -11.72 57.12 10.00
N ILE A 8 -11.83 57.25 11.33
CA ILE A 8 -11.30 56.27 12.27
C ILE A 8 -12.04 54.92 12.13
N MET A 9 -13.37 54.92 12.01
CA MET A 9 -14.13 53.67 11.79
C MET A 9 -13.77 52.99 10.48
N ILE A 10 -13.60 53.74 9.38
CA ILE A 10 -13.16 53.20 8.10
C ILE A 10 -11.77 52.59 8.23
N ALA A 11 -10.83 53.27 8.90
CA ALA A 11 -9.48 52.77 9.11
C ALA A 11 -9.46 51.45 9.91
N VAL A 12 -10.25 51.35 10.99
CA VAL A 12 -10.37 50.14 11.80
C VAL A 12 -11.01 49.00 11.01
N ALA A 13 -12.10 49.27 10.27
CA ALA A 13 -12.77 48.26 9.44
C ALA A 13 -11.85 47.72 8.33
N SER A 14 -11.10 48.60 7.66
CA SER A 14 -10.11 48.20 6.65
C SER A 14 -8.98 47.38 7.25
N MET A 15 -8.50 47.72 8.45
CA MET A 15 -7.48 46.94 9.15
C MET A 15 -7.97 45.55 9.53
N LEU A 16 -9.21 45.43 10.01
CA LEU A 16 -9.83 44.13 10.31
C LEU A 16 -10.00 43.27 9.06
N LEU A 17 -10.41 43.87 7.93
CA LEU A 17 -10.50 43.18 6.65
C LEU A 17 -9.14 42.64 6.19
N LEU A 18 -8.06 43.43 6.33
CA LEU A 18 -6.71 42.99 5.99
C LEU A 18 -6.25 41.83 6.89
N ILE A 19 -6.55 41.88 8.20
CA ILE A 19 -6.24 40.78 9.12
C ILE A 19 -7.02 39.52 8.73
N CYS A 20 -8.32 39.62 8.43
CA CYS A 20 -9.11 38.49 7.97
C CYS A 20 -8.58 37.91 6.65
N MET A 21 -8.25 38.75 5.66
CA MET A 21 -7.65 38.29 4.41
C MET A 21 -6.31 37.58 4.64
N PHE A 22 -5.47 38.10 5.53
CA PHE A 22 -4.19 37.47 5.89
C PHE A 22 -4.39 36.11 6.56
N LEU A 23 -5.33 36.00 7.50
CA LEU A 23 -5.66 34.73 8.16
C LEU A 23 -6.21 33.71 7.14
N LEU A 24 -7.14 34.12 6.27
CA LEU A 24 -7.68 33.26 5.22
C LEU A 24 -6.57 32.79 4.25
N TYR A 25 -5.69 33.70 3.82
CA TYR A 25 -4.57 33.36 2.95
C TYR A 25 -3.64 32.34 3.60
N LYS A 26 -3.31 32.52 4.89
CA LYS A 26 -2.49 31.59 5.65
C LYS A 26 -3.15 30.22 5.75
N THR A 27 -4.45 30.16 6.07
CA THR A 27 -5.21 28.90 6.12
C THR A 27 -5.24 28.21 4.76
N VAL A 28 -5.43 28.94 3.66
CA VAL A 28 -5.40 28.37 2.30
C VAL A 28 -4.02 27.78 1.99
N GLN A 29 -2.92 28.48 2.32
CA GLN A 29 -1.57 27.94 2.11
C GLN A 29 -1.29 26.70 2.97
N GLU A 30 -1.74 26.68 4.22
CA GLU A 30 -1.58 25.54 5.12
C GLU A 30 -2.35 24.32 4.60
N ASN A 31 -3.59 24.52 4.15
CA ASN A 31 -4.40 23.48 3.52
C ASN A 31 -3.74 22.92 2.25
N GLN A 32 -3.24 23.79 1.37
CA GLN A 32 -2.53 23.36 0.15
C GLN A 32 -1.28 22.53 0.45
N ARG A 33 -0.52 22.89 1.49
CA ARG A 33 0.65 22.10 1.92
C ARG A 33 0.24 20.75 2.49
N TYR A 34 -0.83 20.73 3.28
CA TYR A 34 -1.38 19.51 3.86
C TYR A 34 -1.89 18.55 2.79
N GLU A 35 -2.66 19.06 1.82
CA GLU A 35 -3.14 18.28 0.66
C GLU A 35 -1.98 17.71 -0.16
N LYS A 36 -0.95 18.52 -0.43
CA LYS A 36 0.24 18.05 -1.15
C LYS A 36 0.99 16.95 -0.39
N PHE A 37 1.11 17.10 0.93
CA PHE A 37 1.75 16.10 1.79
C PHE A 37 0.98 14.78 1.77
N ILE A 38 -0.34 14.82 1.93
CA ILE A 38 -1.21 13.63 1.83
C ILE A 38 -1.07 12.98 0.45
N SER A 39 -1.17 13.75 -0.63
CA SER A 39 -1.05 13.24 -2.00
C SER A 39 0.29 12.54 -2.23
N THR A 40 1.37 13.09 -1.67
CA THR A 40 2.71 12.50 -1.80
C THR A 40 2.79 11.18 -1.03
N GLN A 41 2.28 11.13 0.20
CA GLN A 41 2.24 9.92 1.03
C GLN A 41 1.38 8.81 0.42
N LEU A 42 0.22 9.18 -0.14
CA LEU A 42 -0.64 8.26 -0.88
C LEU A 42 0.09 7.72 -2.12
N SER A 43 0.78 8.59 -2.86
CA SER A 43 1.50 8.24 -4.08
C SER A 43 2.62 7.25 -3.80
N GLU A 44 3.44 7.53 -2.80
CA GLU A 44 4.51 6.64 -2.37
C GLU A 44 3.96 5.28 -1.91
N SER A 45 2.86 5.30 -1.13
CA SER A 45 2.27 4.07 -0.60
C SER A 45 1.67 3.20 -1.69
N LEU A 46 0.97 3.81 -2.63
CA LEU A 46 0.36 3.13 -3.77
C LEU A 46 1.41 2.57 -4.72
N SER A 47 2.42 3.37 -5.04
CA SER A 47 3.59 2.95 -5.83
C SER A 47 4.31 1.76 -5.20
N SER A 48 4.56 1.80 -3.89
CA SER A 48 5.21 0.73 -3.15
C SER A 48 4.36 -0.54 -3.11
N LEU A 49 3.06 -0.42 -2.87
CA LEU A 49 2.12 -1.55 -2.86
C LEU A 49 2.12 -2.27 -4.21
N VAL A 50 1.95 -1.51 -5.29
CA VAL A 50 1.91 -2.06 -6.67
C VAL A 50 3.24 -2.72 -7.02
N THR A 51 4.36 -2.06 -6.74
CA THR A 51 5.70 -2.60 -7.03
C THR A 51 5.92 -3.93 -6.31
N ALA A 52 5.56 -4.01 -5.02
CA ALA A 52 5.74 -5.23 -4.23
C ALA A 52 4.89 -6.42 -4.76
N ILE A 53 3.63 -6.17 -5.14
CA ILE A 53 2.75 -7.22 -5.72
C ILE A 53 3.34 -7.76 -7.03
N VAL A 54 3.80 -6.86 -7.91
CA VAL A 54 4.36 -7.26 -9.21
C VAL A 54 5.72 -7.94 -9.06
N ALA A 55 6.58 -7.47 -8.15
CA ALA A 55 7.85 -8.13 -7.86
C ALA A 55 7.65 -9.55 -7.30
N ASN A 56 6.63 -9.76 -6.46
CA ASN A 56 6.26 -11.10 -6.00
C ASN A 56 5.81 -12.01 -7.14
N ASP A 57 5.03 -11.50 -8.08
CA ASP A 57 4.54 -12.26 -9.25
C ASP A 57 5.73 -12.79 -10.06
N GLU A 58 6.73 -11.94 -10.31
CA GLU A 58 7.94 -12.34 -11.03
C GLU A 58 8.77 -13.38 -10.27
N ILE A 59 9.01 -13.20 -8.96
CA ILE A 59 9.75 -14.18 -8.15
C ILE A 59 9.01 -15.53 -8.14
N LEU A 60 7.69 -15.50 -7.95
CA LEU A 60 6.85 -16.72 -7.89
C LEU A 60 6.73 -17.41 -9.24
N GLN A 61 6.82 -16.69 -10.36
CA GLN A 61 6.89 -17.27 -11.71
C GLN A 61 8.26 -17.90 -12.01
N GLN A 62 9.35 -17.30 -11.52
CA GLN A 62 10.70 -17.87 -11.66
C GLN A 62 10.88 -19.14 -10.83
N TYR A 63 10.13 -19.29 -9.75
CA TYR A 63 10.10 -20.53 -8.97
C TYR A 63 9.48 -21.66 -9.78
N ASN A 64 10.31 -22.53 -10.35
CA ASN A 64 9.83 -23.66 -11.13
C ASN A 64 9.65 -24.90 -10.24
N LEU A 65 8.39 -25.27 -9.94
CA LEU A 65 8.04 -26.46 -9.16
C LEU A 65 8.59 -27.77 -9.76
N SER A 66 8.99 -27.75 -11.04
CA SER A 66 9.47 -28.94 -11.76
C SER A 66 10.98 -29.21 -11.64
N GLU A 67 11.80 -28.27 -11.12
CA GLU A 67 13.26 -28.43 -11.02
C GLU A 67 13.78 -28.72 -9.59
N GLY A 68 12.87 -29.03 -8.67
CA GLY A 68 13.18 -29.40 -7.29
C GLY A 68 12.70 -28.36 -6.29
N ASP A 69 12.30 -28.81 -5.10
CA ASP A 69 11.73 -28.01 -4.00
C ASP A 69 12.71 -27.00 -3.37
N ASN A 70 13.65 -26.43 -4.13
CA ASN A 70 14.63 -25.48 -3.61
C ASN A 70 14.23 -24.06 -3.95
N LEU A 71 14.15 -23.21 -2.94
CA LEU A 71 13.95 -21.77 -3.08
C LEU A 71 15.30 -21.06 -2.88
N LEU A 72 15.65 -20.17 -3.80
CA LEU A 72 16.84 -19.34 -3.61
C LEU A 72 16.64 -18.45 -2.37
N PRO A 73 17.65 -18.31 -1.49
CA PRO A 73 17.51 -17.50 -0.28
C PRO A 73 17.08 -16.06 -0.56
N GLU A 74 17.62 -15.47 -1.63
CA GLU A 74 17.23 -14.13 -2.09
C GLU A 74 15.74 -14.06 -2.47
N HIS A 75 15.19 -15.10 -3.10
CA HIS A 75 13.76 -15.15 -3.42
C HIS A 75 12.91 -15.20 -2.15
N ALA A 76 13.29 -16.01 -1.15
CA ALA A 76 12.57 -16.09 0.11
C ALA A 76 12.58 -14.75 0.87
N THR A 77 13.74 -14.12 0.99
CA THR A 77 13.93 -12.81 1.61
C THR A 77 13.15 -11.72 0.89
N ASN A 78 13.24 -11.66 -0.45
CA ASN A 78 12.52 -10.65 -1.23
C ASN A 78 11.01 -10.86 -1.16
N LEU A 79 10.51 -12.10 -1.24
CA LEU A 79 9.09 -12.39 -1.04
C LEU A 79 8.62 -11.91 0.34
N CYS A 80 9.36 -12.24 1.40
CA CYS A 80 9.03 -11.83 2.76
C CYS A 80 8.98 -10.29 2.91
N ALA A 81 10.00 -9.59 2.40
CA ALA A 81 10.08 -8.13 2.45
C ALA A 81 8.95 -7.47 1.64
N ASN A 82 8.64 -8.02 0.47
CA ASN A 82 7.56 -7.54 -0.38
C ASN A 82 6.19 -7.76 0.26
N PHE A 83 5.89 -8.95 0.82
CA PHE A 83 4.62 -9.16 1.52
C PHE A 83 4.47 -8.27 2.77
N THR A 84 5.57 -7.97 3.45
CA THR A 84 5.60 -6.95 4.51
C THR A 84 5.22 -5.56 3.97
N THR A 85 5.75 -5.20 2.81
CA THR A 85 5.41 -3.95 2.12
C THR A 85 3.95 -3.94 1.69
N VAL A 86 3.45 -5.04 1.13
CA VAL A 86 2.03 -5.19 0.73
C VAL A 86 1.12 -4.96 1.93
N SER A 87 1.37 -5.65 3.06
CA SER A 87 0.58 -5.49 4.27
C SER A 87 0.58 -4.06 4.80
N THR A 88 1.77 -3.48 4.98
CA THR A 88 1.93 -2.15 5.60
C THR A 88 1.37 -1.03 4.72
N LYS A 89 1.64 -1.07 3.42
CA LYS A 89 1.21 -0.02 2.48
C LYS A 89 -0.28 -0.12 2.17
N TYR A 90 -0.84 -1.33 2.05
CA TYR A 90 -2.29 -1.50 1.93
C TYR A 90 -3.02 -0.95 3.14
N ASN A 91 -2.60 -1.32 4.36
CA ASN A 91 -3.22 -0.82 5.59
C ASN A 91 -3.07 0.69 5.76
N HIS A 92 -1.94 1.27 5.33
CA HIS A 92 -1.76 2.73 5.31
C HIS A 92 -2.75 3.42 4.36
N LEU A 93 -2.92 2.89 3.14
CA LEU A 93 -3.86 3.40 2.16
C LEU A 93 -5.31 3.26 2.62
N LEU A 94 -5.69 2.11 3.20
CA LEU A 94 -7.01 1.89 3.79
C LEU A 94 -7.29 2.91 4.91
N ASN A 95 -6.34 3.08 5.84
CA ASN A 95 -6.47 4.08 6.89
C ASN A 95 -6.62 5.48 6.32
N ALA A 96 -5.85 5.85 5.29
CA ALA A 96 -5.99 7.15 4.65
C ALA A 96 -7.37 7.31 3.97
N ALA A 97 -7.87 6.28 3.30
CA ALA A 97 -9.20 6.29 2.68
C ALA A 97 -10.31 6.52 3.72
N LEU A 98 -10.21 5.87 4.89
CA LEU A 98 -11.13 6.05 6.01
C LEU A 98 -11.05 7.46 6.60
N HIS A 99 -9.85 7.97 6.88
CA HIS A 99 -9.65 9.31 7.45
C HIS A 99 -10.13 10.43 6.50
N LEU A 100 -10.03 10.20 5.19
CA LEU A 100 -10.51 11.12 4.15
C LEU A 100 -12.01 10.95 3.85
N ASN A 101 -12.71 10.06 4.54
CA ASN A 101 -14.11 9.67 4.28
C ASN A 101 -14.36 9.31 2.80
N LYS A 102 -13.39 8.65 2.16
CA LYS A 102 -13.49 8.19 0.78
C LYS A 102 -14.19 6.84 0.68
N VAL A 103 -14.19 6.06 1.76
CA VAL A 103 -14.85 4.76 1.91
C VAL A 103 -15.42 4.65 3.31
N ASN A 104 -16.50 3.87 3.47
CA ASN A 104 -16.98 3.50 4.80
C ASN A 104 -16.32 2.19 5.24
N ASN A 105 -16.35 1.90 6.54
CA ASN A 105 -15.88 0.62 7.11
C ASN A 105 -16.56 -0.62 6.50
N ALA A 106 -17.64 -0.46 5.73
CA ALA A 106 -18.34 -1.55 5.05
C ALA A 106 -17.83 -1.82 3.62
N ASP A 107 -17.12 -0.87 3.00
CA ASP A 107 -16.80 -0.89 1.57
C ASP A 107 -15.41 -1.50 1.27
N ILE A 108 -14.48 -1.46 2.24
CA ILE A 108 -13.13 -2.04 2.12
C ILE A 108 -12.74 -2.78 3.41
N ASN A 109 -12.28 -4.02 3.28
CA ASN A 109 -11.87 -4.89 4.39
C ASN A 109 -10.32 -5.02 4.45
N PRO A 110 -9.68 -5.03 5.64
CA PRO A 110 -8.24 -5.29 5.80
C PRO A 110 -7.75 -6.68 5.37
N VAL A 111 -8.56 -7.47 4.65
CA VAL A 111 -8.27 -8.85 4.25
C VAL A 111 -6.89 -8.99 3.61
N LEU A 112 -6.59 -8.23 2.55
CA LEU A 112 -5.29 -8.32 1.88
C LEU A 112 -4.15 -7.99 2.85
N GLY A 113 -4.32 -6.94 3.66
CA GLY A 113 -3.34 -6.54 4.66
C GLY A 113 -3.01 -7.65 5.66
N ASN A 114 -4.03 -8.37 6.11
CA ASN A 114 -3.90 -9.49 7.04
C ASN A 114 -3.28 -10.72 6.37
N VAL A 115 -3.76 -11.10 5.19
CA VAL A 115 -3.22 -12.25 4.43
C VAL A 115 -1.75 -12.03 4.09
N ALA A 116 -1.38 -10.83 3.66
CA ALA A 116 0.02 -10.51 3.38
C ALA A 116 0.90 -10.60 4.64
N GLN A 117 0.38 -10.21 5.80
CA GLN A 117 1.08 -10.36 7.07
C GLN A 117 1.26 -11.83 7.46
N ASP A 118 0.24 -12.67 7.26
CA ASP A 118 0.31 -14.11 7.54
C ASP A 118 1.35 -14.79 6.65
N ILE A 119 1.41 -14.40 5.38
CA ILE A 119 2.43 -14.85 4.43
C ILE A 119 3.83 -14.42 4.89
N THR A 120 4.00 -13.17 5.34
CA THR A 120 5.26 -12.70 5.93
C THR A 120 5.69 -13.58 7.10
N PHE A 121 4.78 -13.92 8.02
CA PHE A 121 5.11 -14.76 9.16
C PHE A 121 5.44 -16.19 8.76
N PHE A 122 4.71 -16.76 7.80
CA PHE A 122 5.02 -18.07 7.23
C PHE A 122 6.43 -18.08 6.61
N LEU A 123 6.76 -17.08 5.78
CA LEU A 123 8.06 -16.98 5.13
C LEU A 123 9.20 -16.80 6.14
N ALA A 124 9.08 -15.84 7.06
CA ALA A 124 10.12 -15.58 8.07
C ALA A 124 10.38 -16.79 8.97
N ARG A 125 9.32 -17.44 9.45
CA ARG A 125 9.42 -18.53 10.44
C ARG A 125 9.68 -19.89 9.83
N SER A 126 8.97 -20.23 8.76
CA SER A 126 8.95 -21.61 8.25
C SER A 126 9.92 -21.79 7.09
N VAL A 127 10.04 -20.80 6.21
CA VAL A 127 10.87 -20.91 5.00
C VAL A 127 12.28 -20.40 5.24
N ILE A 128 12.42 -19.18 5.74
CA ILE A 128 13.71 -18.58 6.06
C ILE A 128 14.25 -19.25 7.33
N GLY A 129 13.46 -19.31 8.40
CA GLY A 129 13.87 -19.98 9.64
C GLY A 129 14.72 -19.11 10.56
N ASN A 130 14.47 -17.79 10.58
CA ASN A 130 15.19 -16.84 11.42
C ASN A 130 14.79 -16.88 12.91
N ASP A 131 13.86 -17.74 13.31
CA ASP A 131 13.22 -17.83 14.65
C ASP A 131 12.57 -16.54 15.18
N LEU A 132 12.70 -15.43 14.45
CA LEU A 132 12.15 -14.12 14.76
C LEU A 132 10.94 -13.84 13.86
N LEU A 133 9.81 -13.49 14.49
CA LEU A 133 8.57 -13.18 13.77
C LEU A 133 8.74 -11.92 12.91
N GLY A 134 8.54 -12.09 11.59
CA GLY A 134 8.61 -11.00 10.63
C GLY A 134 10.02 -10.55 10.27
N ASP A 135 11.05 -11.30 10.67
CA ASP A 135 12.42 -11.02 10.23
C ASP A 135 12.68 -11.66 8.86
N CYS A 136 12.73 -10.81 7.83
CA CYS A 136 12.99 -11.20 6.45
C CYS A 136 14.48 -11.25 6.10
N SER A 137 15.39 -11.10 7.05
CA SER A 137 16.85 -11.09 6.82
C SER A 137 17.34 -12.39 6.18
N LEU A 138 18.37 -12.29 5.32
CA LEU A 138 18.91 -13.40 4.54
C LEU A 138 19.60 -14.45 5.42
N ILE A 139 19.38 -15.73 5.13
CA ILE A 139 20.23 -16.84 5.58
C ILE A 139 21.09 -17.31 4.41
N GLU A 140 22.40 -17.50 4.63
CA GLU A 140 23.41 -17.77 3.58
C GLU A 140 23.33 -19.16 2.92
N THR A 141 22.32 -19.97 3.22
CA THR A 141 22.21 -21.37 2.73
C THR A 141 20.99 -21.58 1.86
N THR A 142 21.13 -22.40 0.81
CA THR A 142 20.01 -22.85 -0.04
C THR A 142 18.85 -23.39 0.81
N ILE A 143 17.63 -22.91 0.55
CA ILE A 143 16.43 -23.32 1.28
C ILE A 143 15.79 -24.50 0.54
N SER A 144 15.73 -25.66 1.19
CA SER A 144 15.00 -26.82 0.69
C SER A 144 13.63 -26.84 1.37
N LEU A 145 12.57 -26.80 0.57
CA LEU A 145 11.19 -26.77 1.04
C LEU A 145 10.70 -28.19 1.31
N ASP A 146 10.01 -28.38 2.42
CA ASP A 146 9.21 -29.59 2.64
C ASP A 146 7.88 -29.53 1.84
N ALA A 147 7.15 -30.65 1.81
CA ALA A 147 5.90 -30.75 1.04
C ALA A 147 4.83 -29.72 1.48
N VAL A 148 4.78 -29.38 2.77
CA VAL A 148 3.82 -28.40 3.31
C VAL A 148 4.23 -27.00 2.88
N GLN A 149 5.53 -26.69 2.94
CA GLN A 149 6.07 -25.41 2.50
C GLN A 149 5.89 -25.21 1.00
N SER A 150 6.20 -26.22 0.18
CA SER A 150 5.98 -26.19 -1.28
C SER A 150 4.50 -25.97 -1.61
N GLN A 151 3.58 -26.64 -0.91
CA GLN A 151 2.14 -26.42 -1.10
C GLN A 151 1.75 -24.98 -0.76
N LYS A 152 2.17 -24.46 0.40
CA LYS A 152 1.84 -23.07 0.80
C LYS A 152 2.44 -22.04 -0.15
N ILE A 153 3.64 -22.26 -0.69
CA ILE A 153 4.22 -21.38 -1.72
C ILE A 153 3.39 -21.41 -3.01
N ALA A 154 2.81 -22.57 -3.39
CA ALA A 154 1.90 -22.65 -4.53
C ALA A 154 0.58 -21.90 -4.28
N GLU A 155 0.03 -21.96 -3.06
CA GLU A 155 -1.15 -21.17 -2.66
C GLU A 155 -0.86 -19.67 -2.67
N ILE A 156 0.31 -19.27 -2.15
CA ILE A 156 0.80 -17.87 -2.19
C ILE A 156 0.92 -17.38 -3.64
N ARG A 157 1.41 -18.22 -4.55
CA ARG A 157 1.45 -17.89 -5.98
C ARG A 157 0.07 -17.59 -6.53
N GLU A 158 -0.92 -18.45 -6.27
CA GLU A 158 -2.27 -18.24 -6.79
C GLU A 158 -2.89 -16.95 -6.26
N LEU A 159 -2.75 -16.68 -4.95
CA LEU A 159 -3.21 -15.43 -4.34
C LEU A 159 -2.53 -14.20 -4.96
N ASN A 160 -1.20 -14.23 -5.07
CA ASN A 160 -0.45 -13.09 -5.62
C ASN A 160 -0.74 -12.88 -7.11
N ASN A 161 -0.98 -13.96 -7.88
CA ASN A 161 -1.40 -13.86 -9.29
C ASN A 161 -2.73 -13.09 -9.42
N GLN A 162 -3.68 -13.35 -8.52
CA GLN A 162 -4.97 -12.67 -8.51
C GLN A 162 -4.80 -11.18 -8.16
N TRP A 163 -4.00 -10.85 -7.14
CA TRP A 163 -3.67 -9.46 -6.79
C TRP A 163 -2.92 -8.75 -7.92
N SER A 164 -1.97 -9.42 -8.57
CA SER A 164 -1.24 -8.92 -9.74
C SER A 164 -2.18 -8.64 -10.91
N GLY A 165 -3.18 -9.50 -11.13
CA GLY A 165 -4.24 -9.29 -12.13
C GLY A 165 -5.05 -8.01 -11.88
N VAL A 166 -5.45 -7.75 -10.63
CA VAL A 166 -6.12 -6.51 -10.24
C VAL A 166 -5.19 -5.31 -10.46
N VAL A 167 -3.94 -5.39 -10.03
CA VAL A 167 -2.96 -4.32 -10.23
C VAL A 167 -2.79 -3.98 -11.71
N LYS A 168 -2.58 -4.97 -12.58
CA LYS A 168 -2.37 -4.77 -14.02
C LYS A 168 -3.60 -4.22 -14.74
N LYS A 169 -4.81 -4.38 -14.19
CA LYS A 169 -6.02 -3.75 -14.72
C LYS A 169 -6.00 -2.22 -14.54
N TYR A 170 -5.49 -1.73 -13.42
CA TYR A 170 -5.46 -0.30 -13.08
C TYR A 170 -4.14 0.38 -13.44
N VAL A 171 -3.04 -0.38 -13.43
CA VAL A 171 -1.68 0.08 -13.72
C VAL A 171 -1.03 -0.88 -14.71
N PRO A 172 -1.42 -0.87 -16.00
CA PRO A 172 -0.93 -1.83 -16.99
C PRO A 172 0.58 -1.77 -17.23
N GLU A 173 1.18 -0.60 -16.98
CA GLU A 173 2.61 -0.34 -17.14
C GLU A 173 3.45 -0.73 -15.92
N ALA A 174 2.83 -1.32 -14.88
CA ALA A 174 3.56 -1.71 -13.67
C ALA A 174 4.57 -2.83 -13.96
N THR A 175 5.80 -2.66 -13.47
CA THR A 175 6.89 -3.65 -13.58
C THR A 175 7.49 -3.95 -12.20
N SER A 176 8.22 -5.06 -12.04
CA SER A 176 8.92 -5.37 -10.77
C SER A 176 10.05 -4.41 -10.44
N ARG A 177 10.67 -3.79 -11.45
CA ARG A 177 11.75 -2.81 -11.29
C ARG A 177 11.22 -1.46 -10.85
N GLY A 178 9.89 -1.33 -10.80
CA GLY A 178 9.18 -0.18 -10.31
C GLY A 178 8.09 0.25 -11.28
N VAL A 179 7.57 1.41 -10.93
CA VAL A 179 6.39 2.05 -11.52
C VAL A 179 6.70 3.53 -11.77
N SER A 180 7.95 3.81 -12.15
CA SER A 180 8.50 5.16 -12.29
C SER A 180 7.76 5.99 -13.32
N ASP A 181 7.16 5.34 -14.30
CA ASP A 181 6.52 5.98 -15.45
C ASP A 181 5.01 6.19 -15.22
N VAL A 182 4.47 5.69 -14.11
CA VAL A 182 3.07 5.85 -13.73
C VAL A 182 2.86 7.23 -13.12
N ASP A 183 1.90 7.99 -13.65
CA ASP A 183 1.45 9.25 -13.03
C ASP A 183 0.58 8.96 -11.81
N TRP A 184 1.25 8.74 -10.68
CA TRP A 184 0.60 8.47 -9.40
C TRP A 184 -0.26 9.63 -8.90
N ASN A 185 0.03 10.87 -9.29
CA ASN A 185 -0.80 12.00 -8.90
C ASN A 185 -2.15 11.95 -9.60
N ASP A 186 -2.17 11.60 -10.89
CA ASP A 186 -3.40 11.41 -11.65
C ASP A 186 -4.26 10.28 -11.06
N MET A 187 -3.64 9.15 -10.73
CA MET A 187 -4.34 8.00 -10.13
C MET A 187 -4.98 8.32 -8.76
N ILE A 188 -4.34 9.18 -7.96
CA ILE A 188 -4.88 9.66 -6.68
C ILE A 188 -6.04 10.61 -6.89
N ASN A 189 -5.88 11.58 -7.80
CA ASN A 189 -6.87 12.61 -8.08
C ASN A 189 -8.14 12.02 -8.70
N ASN A 190 -8.02 10.98 -9.54
CA ASN A 190 -9.14 10.34 -10.23
C ASN A 190 -9.85 9.27 -9.39
N THR A 191 -9.56 9.13 -8.09
CA THR A 191 -10.14 8.11 -7.18
C THR A 191 -9.88 6.66 -7.58
N MET A 192 -9.08 6.40 -8.63
CA MET A 192 -8.75 5.06 -9.11
C MET A 192 -8.03 4.22 -8.06
N TRP A 193 -7.26 4.86 -7.18
CA TRP A 193 -6.63 4.17 -6.06
C TRP A 193 -7.64 3.57 -5.07
N ILE A 194 -8.81 4.19 -4.87
CA ILE A 194 -9.88 3.64 -4.03
C ILE A 194 -10.46 2.39 -4.67
N GLN A 195 -10.76 2.45 -5.97
CA GLN A 195 -11.28 1.30 -6.72
C GLN A 195 -10.29 0.13 -6.72
N LEU A 196 -8.99 0.42 -6.86
CA LEU A 196 -7.94 -0.59 -6.72
C LEU A 196 -7.96 -1.22 -5.32
N LEU A 197 -8.06 -0.42 -4.24
CA LEU A 197 -8.14 -0.96 -2.88
C LEU A 197 -9.39 -1.82 -2.65
N GLU A 198 -10.53 -1.39 -3.19
CA GLU A 198 -11.80 -2.14 -3.13
C GLU A 198 -11.64 -3.51 -3.78
N GLU A 199 -11.15 -3.58 -5.02
CA GLU A 199 -10.96 -4.85 -5.73
C GLU A 199 -9.87 -5.73 -5.10
N LEU A 200 -8.83 -5.13 -4.54
CA LEU A 200 -7.83 -5.85 -3.75
C LEU A 200 -8.36 -6.36 -2.41
N SER A 201 -9.44 -5.75 -1.87
CA SER A 201 -10.07 -6.16 -0.62
C SER A 201 -11.06 -7.30 -0.77
N VAL A 202 -11.53 -7.55 -2.01
CA VAL A 202 -12.48 -8.61 -2.30
C VAL A 202 -11.82 -9.94 -1.94
N ASP A 203 -12.51 -10.69 -1.10
CA ASP A 203 -12.13 -12.02 -0.66
C ASP A 203 -11.85 -12.87 -1.90
N VAL A 204 -10.58 -13.13 -2.18
CA VAL A 204 -10.16 -13.87 -3.36
C VAL A 204 -10.41 -15.35 -3.10
N GLY A 205 -11.70 -15.68 -3.14
CA GLY A 205 -12.25 -17.01 -2.89
C GLY A 205 -12.28 -17.39 -1.41
N GLN A 206 -13.43 -17.95 -0.99
CA GLN A 206 -13.67 -18.71 0.24
C GLN A 206 -12.72 -19.92 0.48
N LEU A 207 -11.53 -19.97 -0.14
CA LEU A 207 -10.64 -21.13 -0.18
C LEU A 207 -9.22 -20.88 0.36
N GLY A 208 -8.74 -19.65 0.54
CA GLY A 208 -7.33 -19.42 0.89
C GLY A 208 -7.04 -18.96 2.33
N ILE A 209 -7.94 -18.20 2.94
CA ILE A 209 -7.58 -17.34 4.09
C ILE A 209 -7.59 -18.10 5.43
N ASN A 210 -8.40 -19.16 5.54
CA ASN A 210 -8.46 -19.98 6.75
C ASN A 210 -7.31 -21.02 6.87
N HIS A 211 -6.33 -21.04 5.96
CA HIS A 211 -5.32 -22.12 5.91
C HIS A 211 -3.91 -21.73 6.40
N PHE A 212 -3.63 -20.47 6.74
CA PHE A 212 -2.29 -20.12 7.24
C PHE A 212 -2.07 -20.44 8.73
N PHE A 213 -3.15 -20.56 9.52
CA PHE A 213 -3.10 -20.82 10.97
C PHE A 213 -3.59 -22.21 11.43
N TYR A 214 -3.96 -23.10 10.51
CA TYR A 214 -4.32 -24.50 10.81
C TYR A 214 -3.31 -25.48 10.19
#